data_AF-A0A3D2S617-F1
#
_entry.id   AF-A0A3D2S617-F1
#
_cell.length_a   1.000
_cell.length_b   1.000
_cell.length_c   1.000
_cell.angle_alpha   90.00
_cell.angle_beta   90.00
_cell.angle_gamma   90.00
#
_symmetry.space_group_name_H-M   'P 1'
#
loop_
_entity.id
_entity.type
_entity.pdbx_description
1 polymer ?
#
loop_
_entity_poly.entity_id
_entity_poly.type
_entity_poly.pdbx_seq_one_letter_code
_entity_poly.pdbx_strand_id
1 'polypeptide(L)'
;AEICKDKCDTDTWLEIHKTAHELGMHSNATILYGHIETYEHRIDHMERLRNLQDTTGGFNTFIPLKFRNQNNEMSHIPEVSVVEDLKNYAVSRIYLDNFPHIKA
;
A
#
# COMPACT_ATOMS: atom_id res chain seq x y z
N ALA A 1 4.90 -4.90 14.72
CA ALA A 1 4.48 -3.61 14.14
C ALA A 1 5.30 -2.50 14.76
N GLU A 2 6.32 -2.02 14.05
CA GLU A 2 7.27 -1.01 14.55
C GLU A 2 6.71 0.43 14.42
N ILE A 3 5.82 0.66 13.44
CA ILE A 3 5.36 2.02 13.06
C ILE A 3 3.93 2.31 13.54
N CYS A 4 3.07 1.30 13.67
CA CYS A 4 1.64 1.48 13.94
C CYS A 4 1.05 0.37 14.83
N LYS A 5 1.65 0.18 16.01
CA LYS A 5 1.36 -0.95 16.90
C LYS A 5 -0.09 -1.03 17.38
N ASP A 6 -0.75 0.12 17.55
CA ASP A 6 -2.10 0.19 18.16
C ASP A 6 -3.24 0.15 17.14
N LYS A 7 -2.92 0.03 15.84
CA LYS A 7 -3.91 -0.08 14.76
C LYS A 7 -4.29 -1.55 14.52
N CYS A 8 -5.32 -1.77 13.70
CA CYS A 8 -5.63 -3.10 13.21
C CYS A 8 -4.42 -3.69 12.47
N ASP A 9 -4.29 -5.01 12.53
CA ASP A 9 -3.28 -5.73 11.77
C ASP A 9 -3.67 -5.87 10.29
N THR A 10 -2.73 -6.37 9.49
CA THR A 10 -2.89 -6.55 8.04
C THR A 10 -4.06 -7.46 7.70
N ASP A 11 -4.24 -8.55 8.45
CA ASP A 11 -5.27 -9.55 8.15
C ASP A 11 -6.66 -8.97 8.42
N THR A 12 -6.83 -8.24 9.52
CA THR A 12 -8.05 -7.49 9.83
C THR A 12 -8.35 -6.43 8.77
N TRP A 13 -7.33 -5.69 8.31
CA TRP A 13 -7.51 -4.68 7.28
C TRP A 13 -7.99 -5.31 5.96
N LEU A 14 -7.38 -6.43 5.54
CA LEU A 14 -7.78 -7.15 4.32
C LEU A 14 -9.19 -7.74 4.45
N GLU A 15 -9.55 -8.29 5.61
CA GLU A 15 -10.88 -8.86 5.85
C GLU A 15 -11.99 -7.80 5.80
N ILE A 16 -11.73 -6.59 6.30
CA ILE A 16 -12.66 -5.46 6.18
C ILE A 16 -12.90 -5.11 4.70
N HIS A 17 -11.83 -5.03 3.90
CA HIS A 17 -11.95 -4.76 2.46
C HIS A 17 -12.66 -5.90 1.73
N LYS A 18 -12.32 -7.14 2.03
CA LYS A 18 -13.00 -8.33 1.49
C LYS A 18 -14.50 -8.30 1.77
N THR A 19 -14.89 -8.08 3.03
CA THR A 19 -16.29 -7.99 3.44
C THR A 19 -17.00 -6.86 2.69
N ALA A 20 -16.36 -5.68 2.56
CA ALA A 20 -16.94 -4.58 1.80
C ALA A 20 -17.16 -4.95 0.33
N HIS A 21 -16.19 -5.61 -0.31
CA HIS A 21 -16.28 -6.05 -1.69
C HIS A 21 -17.38 -7.11 -1.90
N GLU A 22 -17.53 -8.06 -0.96
CA GLU A 22 -18.58 -9.08 -0.98
C GLU A 22 -19.99 -8.47 -0.82
N LEU A 23 -20.10 -7.31 -0.17
CA LEU A 23 -21.33 -6.53 -0.09
C LEU A 23 -21.56 -5.63 -1.33
N GLY A 24 -20.70 -5.73 -2.35
CA GLY A 24 -20.80 -4.96 -3.59
C GLY A 24 -20.25 -3.53 -3.49
N MET A 25 -19.52 -3.20 -2.43
CA MET A 25 -18.85 -1.89 -2.30
C MET A 25 -17.50 -1.92 -2.99
N HIS A 26 -17.11 -0.78 -3.56
CA HIS A 26 -15.76 -0.57 -4.07
C HIS A 26 -14.89 0.18 -3.06
N SER A 27 -13.59 -0.06 -3.12
CA SER A 27 -12.63 0.64 -2.26
C SER A 27 -11.30 0.91 -2.96
N ASN A 28 -10.36 1.54 -2.25
CA ASN A 28 -8.99 1.77 -2.71
C ASN A 28 -8.00 1.16 -1.72
N ALA A 29 -6.78 0.89 -2.18
CA ALA A 29 -5.70 0.40 -1.34
C ALA A 29 -4.52 1.38 -1.33
N THR A 30 -3.88 1.54 -0.19
CA THR A 30 -2.72 2.44 0.00
C THR A 30 -1.52 1.65 0.46
N ILE A 31 -0.31 2.10 0.12
CA ILE A 31 0.93 1.69 0.81
C ILE A 31 1.63 2.95 1.32
N LEU A 32 2.14 2.92 2.56
CA LEU A 32 3.12 3.91 3.01
C LEU A 32 4.52 3.39 2.65
N TYR A 33 5.34 4.19 1.96
CA TYR A 33 6.66 3.78 1.50
C TYR A 33 7.72 4.85 1.72
N GLY A 34 8.98 4.44 1.71
CA GLY A 34 10.15 5.31 1.81
C GLY A 34 10.50 5.68 3.25
N HIS A 35 10.19 4.82 4.21
CA HIS A 35 10.61 4.90 5.60
C HIS A 35 11.64 3.81 5.91
N ILE A 36 11.43 3.04 6.99
CA ILE A 36 12.32 1.98 7.45
C ILE A 36 12.10 0.62 6.74
N GLU A 37 11.17 0.52 5.80
CA GLU A 37 10.84 -0.75 5.16
C GLU A 37 11.85 -1.18 4.11
N THR A 38 11.99 -2.49 3.90
CA THR A 38 12.78 -3.04 2.80
C THR A 38 11.91 -3.19 1.54
N TYR A 39 12.55 -3.40 0.39
CA TYR A 39 11.81 -3.65 -0.86
C TYR A 39 10.97 -4.93 -0.78
N GLU A 40 11.43 -5.96 -0.07
CA GLU A 40 10.68 -7.19 0.17
C GLU A 40 9.35 -6.91 0.89
N HIS A 41 9.34 -6.01 1.87
CA HIS A 41 8.10 -5.60 2.54
C HIS A 41 7.12 -4.92 1.56
N ARG A 42 7.61 -4.12 0.61
CA ARG A 42 6.75 -3.48 -0.42
C ARG A 42 6.15 -4.52 -1.36
N ILE A 43 6.94 -5.49 -1.79
CA ILE A 43 6.47 -6.58 -2.65
C ILE A 43 5.46 -7.45 -1.91
N ASP A 44 5.73 -7.84 -0.65
CA ASP A 44 4.78 -8.60 0.18
C ASP A 44 3.45 -7.86 0.34
N HIS A 45 3.49 -6.56 0.60
CA HIS A 45 2.28 -5.74 0.69
C HIS A 45 1.49 -5.73 -0.63
N MET A 46 2.15 -5.51 -1.77
CA MET A 46 1.49 -5.52 -3.08
C MET A 46 0.95 -6.91 -3.45
N GLU A 47 1.67 -7.98 -3.09
CA GLU A 47 1.23 -9.36 -3.32
C GLU A 47 -0.07 -9.68 -2.59
N ARG A 48 -0.18 -9.30 -1.31
CA ARG A 48 -1.42 -9.50 -0.53
C ARG A 48 -2.60 -8.74 -1.13
N LEU A 49 -2.37 -7.50 -1.55
CA LEU A 49 -3.40 -6.69 -2.23
C LEU A 49 -3.82 -7.32 -3.56
N ARG A 50 -2.86 -7.77 -4.36
CA ARG A 50 -3.10 -8.43 -5.66
C ARG A 50 -3.93 -9.69 -5.48
N ASN A 51 -3.60 -10.54 -4.50
CA ASN A 51 -4.33 -11.76 -4.20
C ASN A 51 -5.77 -11.49 -3.74
N LEU A 52 -5.99 -10.47 -2.90
CA LEU A 52 -7.34 -10.07 -2.51
C LEU A 52 -8.13 -9.51 -3.70
N GLN A 53 -7.47 -8.75 -4.58
CA GLN A 53 -8.07 -8.24 -5.80
C GLN A 53 -8.45 -9.37 -6.77
N ASP A 54 -7.64 -10.41 -6.92
CA ASP A 54 -8.01 -11.60 -7.72
C ASP A 54 -9.23 -12.33 -7.15
N THR A 55 -9.39 -12.30 -5.83
CA THR A 55 -10.52 -12.94 -5.15
C THR A 55 -11.81 -12.14 -5.25
N THR A 56 -11.74 -10.82 -5.14
CA THR A 56 -12.92 -9.97 -4.93
C THR A 56 -13.16 -8.90 -5.99
N GLY A 57 -12.13 -8.49 -6.73
CA GLY A 57 -12.22 -7.47 -7.79
C GLY A 57 -12.66 -6.07 -7.33
N GLY A 58 -12.76 -5.81 -6.04
CA GLY A 58 -13.42 -4.60 -5.51
C GLY A 58 -12.54 -3.36 -5.39
N PHE A 59 -11.21 -3.48 -5.55
CA PHE A 59 -10.33 -2.32 -5.55
C PHE A 59 -10.37 -1.57 -6.88
N ASN A 60 -10.53 -0.25 -6.81
CA ASN A 60 -10.46 0.64 -7.98
C ASN A 60 -9.05 1.22 -8.18
N THR A 61 -8.38 1.60 -7.10
CA THR A 61 -7.14 2.37 -7.20
C THR A 61 -6.12 1.95 -6.15
N PHE A 62 -4.87 1.82 -6.58
CA PHE A 62 -3.72 1.75 -5.68
C PHE A 62 -3.07 3.13 -5.51
N ILE A 63 -2.73 3.49 -4.28
CA ILE A 63 -2.28 4.83 -3.89
C ILE A 63 -0.96 4.73 -3.10
N PRO A 64 0.22 4.90 -3.74
CA PRO A 64 1.48 5.00 -3.04
C PRO A 64 1.58 6.31 -2.26
N LEU A 65 1.71 6.22 -0.94
CA LEU A 65 1.87 7.35 -0.03
C LEU A 65 3.34 7.45 0.39
N LYS A 66 4.00 8.52 -0.04
CA LYS A 66 5.37 8.80 0.35
C LYS A 66 5.43 9.19 1.83
N PHE A 67 6.31 8.55 2.59
CA PHE A 67 6.65 8.97 3.94
C PHE A 67 7.28 10.37 3.93
N ARG A 68 6.81 11.24 4.83
CA ARG A 68 7.39 12.55 5.10
C ARG A 68 7.89 12.59 6.52
N ASN A 69 9.10 13.12 6.72
CA ASN A 69 9.78 13.08 8.02
C ASN A 69 9.49 14.30 8.91
N GLN A 70 8.52 15.14 8.53
CA GLN A 70 8.15 16.32 9.30
C GLN A 70 6.99 16.01 10.27
N ASN A 71 7.06 16.58 11.48
CA ASN A 71 6.00 16.53 12.50
C ASN A 71 5.58 15.10 12.94
N ASN A 72 6.53 14.17 13.07
CA ASN A 72 6.31 12.83 13.62
C ASN A 72 7.55 12.30 14.34
N GLU A 73 7.42 11.16 15.02
CA GLU A 73 8.49 10.53 15.83
C GLU A 73 9.65 9.95 14.98
N MET A 74 9.46 9.82 13.67
CA MET A 74 10.46 9.29 12.73
C MET A 74 11.19 10.41 11.96
N SER A 75 11.29 11.61 12.53
CA SER A 75 11.91 12.76 11.86
C SER A 75 13.40 12.60 11.51
N HIS A 76 14.07 11.67 12.17
CA HIS A 76 15.46 11.29 11.89
C HIS A 76 15.61 10.35 10.68
N ILE A 77 14.50 9.78 10.16
CA ILE A 77 14.51 8.94 8.97
C ILE A 77 14.55 9.83 7.72
N PRO A 78 15.50 9.63 6.80
CA PRO A 78 15.59 10.42 5.58
C PRO A 78 14.44 10.09 4.63
N GLU A 79 13.94 11.10 3.91
CA GLU A 79 13.00 10.87 2.81
C GLU A 79 13.71 10.33 1.58
N VAL A 80 13.03 9.47 0.82
CA VAL A 80 13.54 8.94 -0.44
C VAL A 80 13.60 9.99 -1.55
N SER A 81 14.45 9.76 -2.55
CA SER A 81 14.59 10.67 -3.70
C SER A 81 13.39 10.61 -4.66
N VAL A 82 13.24 11.61 -5.53
CA VAL A 82 12.22 11.60 -6.61
C VAL A 82 12.42 10.43 -7.57
N VAL A 83 13.67 10.01 -7.80
CA VAL A 83 13.97 8.84 -8.65
C VAL A 83 13.38 7.57 -8.02
N GLU A 84 13.49 7.43 -6.70
CA GLU A 84 12.88 6.31 -5.98
C GLU A 84 11.35 6.38 -5.97
N ASP A 85 10.76 7.57 -5.89
CA ASP A 85 9.30 7.76 -6.03
C ASP A 85 8.82 7.24 -7.40
N LEU A 86 9.46 7.68 -8.48
CA LEU A 86 9.14 7.27 -9.85
C LEU A 86 9.34 5.76 -10.07
N LYS A 87 10.42 5.20 -9.50
CA LYS A 87 10.64 3.75 -9.49
C LYS A 87 9.52 3.01 -8.80
N ASN A 88 9.11 3.48 -7.62
CA ASN A 88 8.04 2.87 -6.86
C ASN A 88 6.72 2.89 -7.65
N TYR A 89 6.36 4.02 -8.27
CA TYR A 89 5.18 4.11 -9.14
C TYR A 89 5.26 3.12 -10.33
N ALA A 90 6.41 3.07 -11.02
CA ALA A 90 6.60 2.18 -12.16
C ALA A 90 6.50 0.70 -11.77
N VAL A 91 7.16 0.30 -10.67
CA VAL A 91 7.10 -1.06 -10.15
C VAL A 91 5.68 -1.42 -9.72
N SER A 92 4.98 -0.54 -9.00
CA SER A 92 3.58 -0.78 -8.64
C SER A 92 2.69 -0.98 -9.86
N ARG A 93 2.90 -0.23 -10.95
CA ARG A 93 2.14 -0.41 -12.20
C ARG A 93 2.42 -1.75 -12.86
N ILE A 94 3.67 -2.19 -12.87
CA ILE A 94 4.06 -3.49 -13.44
C ILE A 94 3.53 -4.64 -12.57
N TYR A 95 3.60 -4.51 -11.25
CA TYR A 95 3.30 -5.60 -10.32
C TYR A 95 1.81 -5.79 -10.07
N LEU A 96 1.05 -4.71 -9.89
CA LEU A 96 -0.40 -4.74 -9.64
C LEU A 96 -1.17 -4.72 -10.97
N ASP A 97 -1.03 -5.79 -11.75
CA ASP A 97 -1.66 -5.93 -13.07
C ASP A 97 -3.21 -5.88 -13.02
N ASN A 98 -3.81 -6.30 -11.89
CA ASN A 98 -5.26 -6.38 -11.69
C ASN A 98 -5.90 -5.16 -11.00
N PHE A 99 -5.13 -4.08 -10.78
CA PHE A 99 -5.66 -2.78 -10.34
C PHE A 99 -5.85 -1.85 -11.56
N PRO A 100 -7.05 -1.29 -11.81
CA PRO A 100 -7.27 -0.47 -12.99
C PRO A 100 -6.53 0.87 -12.92
N HIS A 101 -6.34 1.43 -11.72
CA HIS A 101 -5.74 2.76 -11.55
C HIS A 101 -4.59 2.79 -10.52
N ILE A 102 -3.63 3.66 -10.78
CA ILE A 102 -2.64 4.11 -9.79
C ILE A 102 -2.81 5.62 -9.63
N LYS A 103 -2.95 6.09 -8.39
CA LYS A 103 -3.02 7.52 -8.06
C LYS A 103 -1.66 7.96 -7.52
N ALA A 104 -0.96 8.73 -8.34
CA ALA A 104 0.30 9.40 -7.99
C ALA A 104 0.07 10.86 -7.63
#